data_AF-A0AA95LGK1-F1
#
_entry.id   AF-A0AA95LGK1-F1
#
_cell.length_a   1.000
_cell.length_b   1.000
_cell.length_c   1.000
_cell.angle_alpha   90.00
_cell.angle_beta   90.00
_cell.angle_gamma   90.00
#
_symmetry.space_group_name_H-M   'P 1'
#
loop_
_entity.id
_entity.type
_entity.pdbx_description
1 polymer ?
#
loop_
_entity_poly.entity_id
_entity_poly.type
_entity_poly.pdbx_seq_one_letter_code
_entity_poly.pdbx_strand_id
1 'polypeptide(L)'
;MSSFKRIGFIVLDSVGIGEAPDAANFGDAGSHTLGHILDRVPGLKLPNLQQLGLANIAPLPPLEPVASPTGYYGKMQEVSVGKDTMTGHWELMGLKIEVPFNTYPDGFPAELIEKFEAATGRKVIGNKPASGTEILVEYGEEQMKTGAWIVYTSADSVFQLAAHEDIIPLEELYSACKIARELTMAPEFSVGRVIARPYVGEPGNFVRTPNRHDYAVKPPEPTVMNALADLGKDVIAVGKINDIFTGEGVTASYPTKSNEHGIEVTIEQLRQPFNGFLFTNLVDFDSLYGHRRDPEGYGRALEVFDQALPEILSTLGEDDLLIISADHGNDPIHSGTDHTREYVPLLIYSPRFKQPESLGIRETFSDVAATIADNFGAKAPQYGTSFLAKLQ
;
A
#
# COMPACT_ATOMS: atom_id res chain seq x y z
N MET A 1 2.54 -13.54 -29.28
CA MET A 1 2.62 -14.45 -28.11
C MET A 1 1.20 -14.68 -27.61
N SER A 2 0.89 -15.84 -27.04
CA SER A 2 -0.43 -16.06 -26.43
C SER A 2 -0.55 -15.16 -25.19
N SER A 3 -1.59 -14.34 -25.13
CA SER A 3 -1.89 -13.56 -23.92
C SER A 3 -2.21 -14.49 -22.75
N PHE A 4 -1.98 -14.00 -21.54
CA PHE A 4 -2.47 -14.62 -20.31
C PHE A 4 -3.95 -14.31 -20.13
N LYS A 5 -4.73 -15.31 -19.72
CA LYS A 5 -6.15 -15.16 -19.38
C LYS A 5 -6.33 -14.48 -18.03
N ARG A 6 -5.44 -14.77 -17.08
CA ARG A 6 -5.48 -14.20 -15.72
C ARG A 6 -4.12 -13.66 -15.35
N ILE A 7 -4.10 -12.49 -14.73
CA ILE A 7 -2.92 -11.96 -14.07
C ILE A 7 -3.26 -11.78 -12.59
N GLY A 8 -2.53 -12.46 -11.71
CA GLY A 8 -2.47 -12.14 -10.29
C GLY A 8 -1.31 -11.21 -10.02
N PHE A 9 -1.53 -10.13 -9.26
CA PHE A 9 -0.48 -9.25 -8.78
C PHE A 9 -0.59 -9.11 -7.26
N ILE A 10 0.47 -9.49 -6.56
CA ILE A 10 0.57 -9.39 -5.11
C ILE A 10 1.61 -8.32 -4.78
N VAL A 11 1.17 -7.27 -4.08
CA VAL A 11 2.04 -6.29 -3.45
C VAL A 11 2.27 -6.73 -2.00
N LEU A 12 3.53 -7.00 -1.68
CA LEU A 12 4.03 -7.13 -0.33
C LEU A 12 4.35 -5.71 0.14
N ASP A 13 3.37 -5.06 0.76
CA ASP A 13 3.43 -3.64 1.13
C ASP A 13 4.76 -3.34 1.84
N SER A 14 5.42 -2.27 1.41
CA SER A 14 6.70 -1.80 1.93
C SER A 14 7.94 -2.72 1.84
N VAL A 15 7.90 -3.88 1.16
CA VAL A 15 9.06 -4.80 1.07
C VAL A 15 10.11 -4.32 0.05
N GLY A 16 10.83 -3.26 0.41
CA GLY A 16 11.91 -2.66 -0.39
C GLY A 16 13.17 -3.54 -0.52
N ILE A 17 13.94 -3.34 -1.60
CA ILE A 17 15.18 -4.07 -1.93
C ILE A 17 16.41 -3.15 -2.04
N GLY A 18 16.47 -2.12 -1.18
CA GLY A 18 17.60 -1.19 -1.08
C GLY A 18 17.31 0.19 -1.65
N GLU A 19 18.00 1.20 -1.11
CA GLU A 19 17.82 2.62 -1.44
C GLU A 19 17.74 2.90 -2.94
N ALA A 20 16.79 3.77 -3.33
CA ALA A 20 16.70 4.29 -4.68
C ALA A 20 17.77 5.38 -4.91
N PRO A 21 18.09 5.74 -6.17
CA PRO A 21 19.11 6.75 -6.47
C PRO A 21 18.82 8.13 -5.86
N ASP A 22 17.56 8.44 -5.61
CA ASP A 22 17.08 9.71 -5.04
C ASP A 22 16.79 9.62 -3.52
N ALA A 23 17.12 8.51 -2.84
CA ALA A 23 16.80 8.28 -1.43
C ALA A 23 17.32 9.40 -0.49
N ALA A 24 18.48 9.98 -0.80
CA ALA A 24 19.04 11.09 -0.02
C ALA A 24 18.12 12.33 0.01
N ASN A 25 17.31 12.57 -1.03
CA ASN A 25 16.35 13.67 -1.06
C ASN A 25 15.19 13.47 -0.07
N PHE A 26 14.95 12.23 0.33
CA PHE A 26 13.92 11.84 1.29
C PHE A 26 14.49 11.58 2.70
N GLY A 27 15.80 11.75 2.89
CA GLY A 27 16.47 11.41 4.15
C GLY A 27 16.67 9.90 4.36
N ASP A 28 16.58 9.11 3.28
CA ASP A 28 16.54 7.64 3.32
C ASP A 28 17.85 6.99 2.87
N ALA A 29 18.95 7.74 2.87
CA ALA A 29 20.26 7.22 2.51
C ALA A 29 20.67 6.07 3.45
N GLY A 30 21.09 4.95 2.86
CA GLY A 30 21.45 3.72 3.55
C GLY A 30 20.28 2.80 3.90
N SER A 31 19.04 3.15 3.52
CA SER A 31 17.89 2.28 3.73
C SER A 31 18.00 1.00 2.91
N HIS A 32 17.66 -0.13 3.53
CA HIS A 32 17.59 -1.42 2.85
C HIS A 32 16.67 -2.39 3.60
N THR A 33 15.37 -2.34 3.31
CA THR A 33 14.34 -3.12 4.02
C THR A 33 14.66 -4.62 4.07
N LEU A 34 14.73 -5.30 2.91
CA LEU A 34 15.01 -6.75 2.89
C LEU A 34 16.39 -7.12 3.45
N GLY A 35 17.43 -6.35 3.11
CA GLY A 35 18.80 -6.61 3.53
C GLY A 35 18.96 -6.50 5.04
N HIS A 36 18.45 -5.43 5.64
CA HIS A 36 18.50 -5.25 7.08
C HIS A 36 17.62 -6.24 7.85
N ILE A 37 16.49 -6.68 7.31
CA ILE A 37 15.71 -7.77 7.91
C ILE A 37 16.55 -9.07 7.94
N LEU A 38 17.17 -9.44 6.81
CA LEU A 38 18.02 -10.63 6.72
C LEU A 38 19.22 -10.57 7.66
N ASP A 39 19.84 -9.40 7.81
CA ASP A 39 20.94 -9.18 8.75
C ASP A 39 20.50 -9.30 10.22
N ARG A 40 19.29 -8.82 10.55
CA ARG A 40 18.78 -8.72 11.92
C ARG A 40 18.04 -9.95 12.41
N VAL A 41 17.59 -10.81 11.51
CA VAL A 41 16.84 -12.03 11.83
C VAL A 41 17.65 -13.26 11.40
N PRO A 42 18.65 -13.69 12.21
CA PRO A 42 19.46 -14.85 11.89
C PRO A 42 18.61 -16.09 11.67
N GLY A 43 18.87 -16.77 10.56
CA GLY A 43 18.17 -18.01 10.22
C GLY A 43 16.82 -17.81 9.52
N LEU A 44 16.44 -16.58 9.18
CA LEU A 44 15.32 -16.28 8.28
C LEU A 44 15.50 -17.03 6.95
N LYS A 45 14.48 -17.77 6.52
CA LYS A 45 14.51 -18.55 5.27
C LYS A 45 13.39 -18.14 4.34
N LEU A 46 13.76 -17.77 3.11
CA LEU A 46 12.82 -17.46 2.03
C LEU A 46 13.06 -18.37 0.81
N PRO A 47 13.05 -19.70 0.96
CA PRO A 47 13.47 -20.63 -0.10
C PRO A 47 12.61 -20.52 -1.35
N ASN A 48 11.31 -20.21 -1.24
CA ASN A 48 10.43 -20.18 -2.39
C ASN A 48 10.59 -18.88 -3.19
N LEU A 49 10.70 -17.74 -2.52
CA LEU A 49 11.07 -16.46 -3.12
C LEU A 49 12.48 -16.50 -3.71
N GLN A 50 13.43 -17.14 -3.02
CA GLN A 50 14.78 -17.37 -3.53
C GLN A 50 14.73 -18.21 -4.81
N GLN A 51 13.93 -19.28 -4.86
CA GLN A 51 13.73 -20.11 -6.05
C GLN A 51 12.99 -19.38 -7.20
N LEU A 52 12.16 -18.38 -6.90
CA LEU A 52 11.60 -17.47 -7.92
C LEU A 52 12.65 -16.50 -8.49
N GLY A 53 13.74 -16.24 -7.75
CA GLY A 53 14.85 -15.38 -8.19
C GLY A 53 15.07 -14.14 -7.33
N LEU A 54 14.53 -14.06 -6.11
CA LEU A 54 14.69 -12.89 -5.22
C LEU A 54 16.17 -12.50 -5.02
N ALA A 55 17.01 -13.48 -4.66
CA ALA A 55 18.45 -13.26 -4.46
C ALA A 55 19.24 -13.09 -5.77
N ASN A 56 18.61 -13.28 -6.94
CA ASN A 56 19.21 -13.00 -8.24
C ASN A 56 19.06 -11.51 -8.64
N ILE A 57 18.20 -10.75 -7.96
CA ILE A 57 17.96 -9.32 -8.23
C ILE A 57 19.16 -8.48 -7.77
N ALA A 58 19.63 -8.72 -6.56
CA ALA A 58 20.74 -8.04 -5.92
C ALA A 58 21.34 -8.94 -4.82
N PRO A 59 22.59 -8.68 -4.36
CA PRO A 59 23.15 -9.39 -3.21
C PRO A 59 22.28 -9.23 -1.96
N LEU A 60 21.81 -10.34 -1.39
CA LEU A 60 20.96 -10.36 -0.19
C LEU A 60 21.44 -11.43 0.82
N PRO A 61 22.66 -11.32 1.38
CA PRO A 61 23.14 -12.29 2.37
C PRO A 61 22.13 -12.46 3.53
N PRO A 62 21.88 -13.69 4.02
CA PRO A 62 22.54 -14.95 3.65
C PRO A 62 21.91 -15.68 2.45
N LEU A 63 20.98 -15.08 1.72
CA LEU A 63 20.37 -15.68 0.53
C LEU A 63 21.31 -15.59 -0.66
N GLU A 64 21.58 -16.73 -1.28
CA GLU A 64 22.43 -16.84 -2.46
C GLU A 64 21.58 -16.89 -3.75
N PRO A 65 22.06 -16.34 -4.88
CA PRO A 65 21.39 -16.48 -6.15
C PRO A 65 21.20 -17.96 -6.55
N VAL A 66 20.08 -18.28 -7.19
CA VAL A 66 19.85 -19.63 -7.75
C VAL A 66 20.32 -19.69 -9.21
N ALA A 67 20.91 -20.82 -9.62
CA ALA A 67 21.39 -20.99 -11.00
C ALA A 67 20.27 -21.12 -12.04
N SER A 68 19.09 -21.54 -11.61
CA SER A 68 17.92 -21.75 -12.47
C SER A 68 16.67 -21.24 -11.74
N PRO A 69 16.44 -19.91 -11.73
CA PRO A 69 15.25 -19.33 -11.15
C PRO A 69 14.01 -19.79 -11.94
N THR A 70 12.90 -19.93 -11.23
CA THR A 70 11.62 -20.38 -11.81
C THR A 70 10.77 -19.22 -12.32
N GLY A 71 11.11 -17.98 -11.97
CA GLY A 71 10.47 -16.76 -12.43
C GLY A 71 11.45 -15.77 -13.05
N TYR A 72 10.92 -14.83 -13.84
CA TYR A 72 11.67 -13.66 -14.27
C TYR A 72 11.83 -12.74 -13.07
N TYR A 73 12.96 -12.04 -13.00
CA TYR A 73 13.32 -11.28 -11.81
C TYR A 73 13.96 -9.93 -12.16
N GLY A 74 13.71 -8.91 -11.36
CA GLY A 74 14.30 -7.59 -11.51
C GLY A 74 13.95 -6.71 -10.31
N LYS A 75 14.16 -5.41 -10.44
CA LYS A 75 13.65 -4.43 -9.48
C LYS A 75 13.11 -3.21 -10.21
N MET A 76 12.26 -2.44 -9.55
CA MET A 76 11.66 -1.24 -10.15
C MET A 76 12.04 -0.02 -9.33
N GLN A 77 12.23 1.10 -10.03
CA GLN A 77 12.45 2.41 -9.45
C GLN A 77 11.14 3.20 -9.50
N GLU A 78 10.79 3.88 -8.41
CA GLU A 78 9.66 4.81 -8.37
C GLU A 78 10.06 6.13 -9.04
N VAL A 79 9.20 6.69 -9.89
CA VAL A 79 9.45 8.01 -10.54
C VAL A 79 8.56 9.13 -10.01
N SER A 80 7.52 8.76 -9.27
CA SER A 80 6.64 9.69 -8.60
C SER A 80 7.35 10.38 -7.43
N VAL A 81 6.88 11.57 -7.08
CA VAL A 81 7.52 12.46 -6.09
C VAL A 81 7.31 12.04 -4.63
N GLY A 82 6.30 11.20 -4.37
CA GLY A 82 6.00 10.66 -3.05
C GLY A 82 6.62 9.28 -2.84
N LYS A 83 6.59 8.80 -1.60
CA LYS A 83 6.96 7.44 -1.18
C LYS A 83 5.85 6.78 -0.33
N ASP A 84 4.63 7.31 -0.42
CA ASP A 84 3.45 6.83 0.29
C ASP A 84 2.75 5.73 -0.51
N THR A 85 1.96 4.90 0.20
CA THR A 85 1.25 3.76 -0.39
C THR A 85 0.38 4.12 -1.59
N MET A 86 -0.31 5.26 -1.59
CA MET A 86 -1.16 5.62 -2.73
C MET A 86 -0.32 5.98 -3.93
N THR A 87 0.73 6.78 -3.74
CA THR A 87 1.65 7.14 -4.82
C THR A 87 2.25 5.90 -5.50
N GLY A 88 2.80 4.97 -4.72
CA GLY A 88 3.40 3.73 -5.25
C GLY A 88 2.39 2.86 -5.98
N HIS A 89 1.20 2.64 -5.40
CA HIS A 89 0.14 1.86 -6.03
C HIS A 89 -0.44 2.52 -7.29
N TRP A 90 -0.62 3.84 -7.28
CA TRP A 90 -1.09 4.58 -8.45
C TRP A 90 -0.06 4.53 -9.58
N GLU A 91 1.24 4.58 -9.28
CA GLU A 91 2.29 4.38 -10.27
C GLU A 91 2.31 2.96 -10.82
N LEU A 92 2.15 1.94 -9.95
CA LEU A 92 1.99 0.54 -10.35
C LEU A 92 0.83 0.33 -11.32
N MET A 93 -0.19 1.19 -11.31
CA MET A 93 -1.34 1.17 -12.21
C MET A 93 -1.32 2.24 -13.30
N GLY A 94 -0.15 2.86 -13.55
CA GLY A 94 0.14 3.59 -14.77
C GLY A 94 0.11 5.12 -14.66
N LEU A 95 0.01 5.66 -13.43
CA LEU A 95 0.06 7.10 -13.20
C LEU A 95 1.49 7.56 -12.86
N LYS A 96 1.74 8.87 -12.94
CA LYS A 96 2.94 9.48 -12.37
C LYS A 96 2.49 10.63 -11.48
N ILE A 97 2.80 10.55 -10.20
CA ILE A 97 2.38 11.57 -9.24
C ILE A 97 3.48 12.62 -9.09
N GLU A 98 3.15 13.86 -9.45
CA GLU A 98 4.11 14.98 -9.43
C GLU A 98 3.92 15.93 -8.25
N VAL A 99 2.81 15.78 -7.51
CA VAL A 99 2.51 16.56 -6.30
C VAL A 99 2.40 15.59 -5.13
N PRO A 100 3.28 15.67 -4.12
CA PRO A 100 3.20 14.79 -2.95
C PRO A 100 2.02 15.20 -2.07
N PHE A 101 1.53 14.27 -1.26
CA PHE A 101 0.66 14.63 -0.14
C PHE A 101 1.48 15.23 1.00
N ASN A 102 0.92 16.20 1.72
CA ASN A 102 1.61 16.83 2.85
C ASN A 102 1.56 15.94 4.10
N THR A 103 2.63 15.94 4.89
CA THR A 103 2.63 15.45 6.27
C THR A 103 2.64 16.62 7.25
N TYR A 104 2.19 16.38 8.49
CA TYR A 104 1.92 17.43 9.48
C TYR A 104 2.57 17.14 10.83
N PRO A 105 3.91 17.04 10.93
CA PRO A 105 4.61 16.68 12.16
C PRO A 105 4.39 17.67 13.32
N ASP A 106 4.06 18.92 13.01
CA ASP A 106 3.74 19.97 13.98
C ASP A 106 2.24 20.27 14.07
N GLY A 107 1.39 19.38 13.53
CA GLY A 107 -0.04 19.59 13.38
C GLY A 107 -0.43 20.36 12.11
N PHE A 108 -1.73 20.49 11.88
CA PHE A 108 -2.28 21.20 10.73
C PHE A 108 -2.11 22.72 10.86
N PRO A 109 -1.89 23.45 9.75
CA PRO A 109 -1.82 24.91 9.75
C PRO A 109 -3.06 25.54 10.36
N ALA A 110 -2.87 26.64 11.11
CA ALA A 110 -3.96 27.38 11.75
C ALA A 110 -5.07 27.75 10.75
N GLU A 111 -4.71 28.13 9.52
CA GLU A 111 -5.67 28.46 8.47
C GLU A 111 -6.61 27.30 8.11
N LEU A 112 -6.09 26.07 8.04
CA LEU A 112 -6.91 24.89 7.78
C LEU A 112 -7.87 24.63 8.95
N ILE A 113 -7.35 24.72 10.18
CA ILE A 113 -8.15 24.54 11.39
C ILE A 113 -9.25 25.58 11.49
N GLU A 114 -8.95 26.86 11.27
CA GLU A 114 -9.94 27.95 11.28
C GLU A 114 -11.03 27.76 10.22
N LYS A 115 -10.67 27.36 8.99
CA LYS A 115 -11.63 27.02 7.93
C LYS A 115 -12.53 25.86 8.33
N PHE A 116 -11.96 24.82 8.94
CA PHE A 116 -12.70 23.64 9.39
C PHE A 116 -13.65 23.97 10.56
N GLU A 117 -13.19 24.73 11.56
CA GLU A 117 -14.04 25.21 12.66
C GLU A 117 -15.20 26.06 12.14
N ALA A 118 -14.93 26.98 11.20
CA ALA A 118 -15.96 27.84 10.61
C ALA A 118 -17.02 27.04 9.85
N ALA A 119 -16.60 26.02 9.09
CA ALA A 119 -17.50 25.19 8.30
C ALA A 119 -18.32 24.20 9.14
N THR A 120 -17.78 23.74 10.27
CA THR A 120 -18.46 22.76 11.15
C THR A 120 -19.17 23.37 12.35
N GLY A 121 -18.86 24.62 12.71
CA GLY A 121 -19.47 25.33 13.84
C GLY A 121 -18.97 24.88 15.23
N ARG A 122 -17.90 24.07 15.30
CA ARG A 122 -17.31 23.58 16.56
C ARG A 122 -15.82 23.89 16.60
N LYS A 123 -15.29 24.01 17.82
CA LYS A 123 -13.86 24.22 18.06
C LYS A 123 -13.05 22.94 17.87
N VAL A 124 -11.77 23.07 17.57
CA VAL A 124 -10.80 21.99 17.46
C VAL A 124 -9.88 21.97 18.68
N ILE A 125 -9.64 20.76 19.20
CA ILE A 125 -8.62 20.45 20.20
C ILE A 125 -7.70 19.34 19.69
N GLY A 126 -6.49 19.24 20.25
CA GLY A 126 -5.46 18.28 19.83
C GLY A 126 -4.46 18.87 18.83
N ASN A 127 -4.83 18.87 17.55
CA ASN A 127 -4.05 19.31 16.39
C ASN A 127 -2.54 18.94 16.45
N LYS A 128 -2.24 17.65 16.62
CA LYS A 128 -0.86 17.16 16.71
C LYS A 128 -0.76 15.70 16.23
N PRO A 129 0.44 15.17 15.93
CA PRO A 129 0.63 13.75 15.78
C PRO A 129 0.37 13.03 17.11
N ALA A 130 -0.42 11.95 17.08
CA ALA A 130 -0.69 11.13 18.26
C ALA A 130 -1.24 9.76 17.87
N SER A 131 -1.04 8.76 18.73
CA SER A 131 -1.83 7.54 18.60
C SER A 131 -3.30 7.81 18.97
N GLY A 132 -4.21 7.03 18.37
CA GLY A 132 -5.64 7.15 18.66
C GLY A 132 -6.00 6.82 20.11
N THR A 133 -5.14 6.14 20.86
CA THR A 133 -5.36 5.87 22.29
C THR A 133 -4.91 7.06 23.13
N GLU A 134 -3.71 7.58 22.88
CA GLU A 134 -3.16 8.72 23.62
C GLU A 134 -4.03 9.98 23.47
N ILE A 135 -4.48 10.27 22.24
CA ILE A 135 -5.28 11.47 21.98
C ILE A 135 -6.63 11.44 22.70
N LEU A 136 -7.21 10.24 22.91
CA LEU A 136 -8.46 10.08 23.66
C LEU A 136 -8.24 10.15 25.18
N VAL A 137 -7.12 9.63 25.68
CA VAL A 137 -6.74 9.79 27.09
C VAL A 137 -6.56 11.27 27.42
N GLU A 138 -5.95 12.04 26.52
CA GLU A 138 -5.66 13.45 26.75
C GLU A 138 -6.87 14.37 26.55
N TYR A 139 -7.63 14.20 25.47
CA TYR A 139 -8.69 15.15 25.09
C TYR A 139 -10.11 14.59 25.18
N GLY A 140 -10.29 13.30 25.46
CA GLY A 140 -11.62 12.66 25.41
C GLY A 140 -12.62 13.25 26.41
N GLU A 141 -12.18 13.56 27.63
CA GLU A 141 -13.04 14.18 28.64
C GLU A 141 -13.40 15.64 28.28
N GLU A 142 -12.45 16.41 27.76
CA GLU A 142 -12.70 17.78 27.31
C GLU A 142 -13.66 17.81 26.11
N GLN A 143 -13.47 16.90 25.16
CA GLN A 143 -14.33 16.72 23.99
C GLN A 143 -15.78 16.48 24.41
N MET A 144 -16.02 15.60 25.39
CA MET A 144 -17.36 15.31 25.87
C MET A 144 -18.03 16.52 26.54
N LYS A 145 -17.26 17.32 27.31
CA LYS A 145 -17.78 18.50 28.01
C LYS A 145 -18.11 19.66 27.07
N THR A 146 -17.33 19.81 26.00
CA THR A 146 -17.38 20.99 25.12
C THR A 146 -18.08 20.74 23.80
N GLY A 147 -18.13 19.48 23.36
CA GLY A 147 -18.52 19.12 22.01
C GLY A 147 -17.53 19.57 20.93
N ALA A 148 -16.27 19.83 21.29
CA ALA A 148 -15.21 20.11 20.34
C ALA A 148 -14.91 18.91 19.43
N TRP A 149 -14.18 19.15 18.34
CA TRP A 149 -13.56 18.13 17.51
C TRP A 149 -12.18 17.80 18.05
N ILE A 150 -11.88 16.52 18.28
CA ILE A 150 -10.48 16.10 18.44
C ILE A 150 -9.91 15.89 17.04
N VAL A 151 -9.02 16.77 16.60
CA VAL A 151 -8.29 16.63 15.34
C VAL A 151 -6.87 16.18 15.63
N TYR A 152 -6.37 15.19 14.91
CA TYR A 152 -5.00 14.71 15.05
C TYR A 152 -4.49 14.05 13.75
N THR A 153 -3.19 13.79 13.66
CA THR A 153 -2.54 13.15 12.50
C THR A 153 -1.64 11.98 12.94
N SER A 154 -1.07 11.26 11.99
CA SER A 154 0.01 10.28 12.21
C SER A 154 1.31 10.74 11.52
N ALA A 155 2.29 9.84 11.38
CA ALA A 155 3.44 10.04 10.51
C ALA A 155 3.00 10.16 9.02
N ASP A 156 1.91 9.49 8.67
CA ASP A 156 1.34 9.50 7.32
C ASP A 156 0.53 10.77 7.05
N SER A 157 0.21 10.96 5.77
CA SER A 157 -0.65 12.04 5.30
C SER A 157 -2.14 11.79 5.60
N VAL A 158 -2.56 11.97 6.85
CA VAL A 158 -3.95 11.72 7.29
C VAL A 158 -4.53 12.81 8.18
N PHE A 159 -5.79 13.16 7.97
CA PHE A 159 -6.59 14.00 8.87
C PHE A 159 -7.55 13.11 9.66
N GLN A 160 -7.30 12.93 10.97
CA GLN A 160 -8.14 12.09 11.81
C GLN A 160 -9.05 12.95 12.70
N LEU A 161 -10.33 12.60 12.73
CA LEU A 161 -11.36 13.33 13.47
C LEU A 161 -12.04 12.39 14.46
N ALA A 162 -11.81 12.60 15.75
CA ALA A 162 -12.41 11.80 16.82
C ALA A 162 -13.50 12.56 17.57
N ALA A 163 -14.59 11.86 17.89
CA ALA A 163 -15.71 12.39 18.64
C ALA A 163 -16.47 11.28 19.38
N HIS A 164 -16.94 11.56 20.59
CA HIS A 164 -17.75 10.63 21.38
C HIS A 164 -19.16 10.49 20.77
N GLU A 165 -19.62 9.26 20.52
CA GLU A 165 -20.89 9.02 19.79
C GLU A 165 -22.13 9.59 20.50
N ASP A 166 -22.14 9.63 21.84
CA ASP A 166 -23.24 10.22 22.62
C ASP A 166 -23.27 11.77 22.59
N ILE A 167 -22.18 12.40 22.15
CA ILE A 167 -22.02 13.87 22.15
C ILE A 167 -22.14 14.44 20.73
N ILE A 168 -21.56 13.73 19.76
CA ILE A 168 -21.65 14.05 18.34
C ILE A 168 -22.11 12.79 17.59
N PRO A 169 -23.34 12.79 17.04
CA PRO A 169 -23.85 11.66 16.28
C PRO A 169 -22.98 11.32 15.08
N LEU A 170 -22.96 10.04 14.69
CA LEU A 170 -22.13 9.54 13.58
C LEU A 170 -22.37 10.30 12.27
N GLU A 171 -23.62 10.64 11.94
CA GLU A 171 -23.94 11.38 10.72
C GLU A 171 -23.31 12.77 10.69
N GLU A 172 -23.23 13.44 11.85
CA GLU A 172 -22.56 14.74 11.99
C GLU A 172 -21.04 14.57 11.86
N LEU A 173 -20.45 13.56 12.52
CA LEU A 173 -19.03 13.23 12.38
C LEU A 173 -18.65 12.94 10.92
N TYR A 174 -19.46 12.15 10.22
CA TYR A 174 -19.24 11.83 8.81
C TYR A 174 -19.38 13.07 7.90
N SER A 175 -20.34 13.94 8.19
CA SER A 175 -20.49 15.22 7.47
C SER A 175 -19.27 16.13 7.69
N ALA A 176 -18.76 16.20 8.92
CA ALA A 176 -17.53 16.93 9.23
C ALA A 176 -16.31 16.33 8.51
N CYS A 177 -16.18 15.00 8.44
CA CYS A 177 -15.11 14.39 7.66
C CYS A 177 -15.19 14.71 6.16
N LYS A 178 -16.40 14.82 5.58
CA LYS A 178 -16.57 15.26 4.17
C LYS A 178 -16.11 16.71 3.99
N ILE A 179 -16.45 17.60 4.92
CA ILE A 179 -15.97 18.99 4.93
C ILE A 179 -14.43 19.04 5.02
N ALA A 180 -13.84 18.31 5.96
CA ALA A 180 -12.39 18.21 6.07
C ALA A 180 -11.77 17.66 4.77
N ARG A 181 -12.41 16.69 4.11
CA ARG A 181 -11.94 16.13 2.85
C ARG A 181 -11.94 17.18 1.74
N GLU A 182 -12.99 17.97 1.60
CA GLU A 182 -13.08 19.05 0.62
C GLU A 182 -12.01 20.12 0.86
N LEU A 183 -11.81 20.55 2.11
CA LEU A 183 -10.79 21.55 2.47
C LEU A 183 -9.38 21.05 2.16
N THR A 184 -9.12 19.77 2.41
CA THR A 184 -7.82 19.13 2.18
C THR A 184 -7.62 18.66 0.74
N MET A 185 -8.47 19.06 -0.21
CA MET A 185 -8.18 18.92 -1.65
C MET A 185 -7.28 20.05 -2.17
N ALA A 186 -7.16 21.16 -1.43
CA ALA A 186 -6.24 22.23 -1.77
C ALA A 186 -4.78 21.74 -1.62
N PRO A 187 -3.88 21.99 -2.58
CA PRO A 187 -2.50 21.50 -2.53
C PRO A 187 -1.76 21.82 -1.23
N GLU A 188 -1.94 23.02 -0.69
CA GLU A 188 -1.34 23.48 0.58
C GLU A 188 -1.86 22.73 1.83
N PHE A 189 -3.02 22.06 1.72
CA PHE A 189 -3.67 21.30 2.78
C PHE A 189 -3.81 19.81 2.45
N SER A 190 -3.13 19.35 1.40
CA SER A 190 -3.35 18.03 0.85
C SER A 190 -3.07 16.93 1.89
N VAL A 191 -4.10 16.12 2.17
CA VAL A 191 -3.92 14.84 2.87
C VAL A 191 -4.34 13.68 1.99
N GLY A 192 -3.69 12.54 2.15
CA GLY A 192 -4.10 11.33 1.46
C GLY A 192 -5.48 10.82 1.89
N ARG A 193 -5.79 10.93 3.19
CA ARG A 193 -7.02 10.37 3.74
C ARG A 193 -7.57 11.18 4.91
N VAL A 194 -8.89 11.36 4.95
CA VAL A 194 -9.60 11.82 6.16
C VAL A 194 -10.25 10.62 6.83
N ILE A 195 -10.14 10.49 8.16
CA ILE A 195 -10.60 9.31 8.89
C ILE A 195 -11.51 9.72 10.06
N ALA A 196 -12.75 9.23 10.04
CA ALA A 196 -13.66 9.31 11.17
C ALA A 196 -13.24 8.30 12.25
N ARG A 197 -13.06 8.77 13.48
CA ARG A 197 -12.63 7.99 14.65
C ARG A 197 -13.64 8.09 15.78
N PRO A 198 -14.87 7.57 15.60
CA PRO A 198 -15.84 7.55 16.68
C PRO A 198 -15.35 6.71 17.85
N TYR A 199 -15.73 7.13 19.06
CA TYR A 199 -15.42 6.40 20.30
C TYR A 199 -16.58 6.48 21.29
N VAL A 200 -16.57 5.57 22.26
CA VAL A 200 -17.51 5.49 23.38
C VAL A 200 -16.75 5.28 24.69
N GLY A 201 -17.45 5.40 25.81
CA GLY A 201 -16.94 5.10 27.14
C GLY A 201 -16.96 6.31 28.06
N GLU A 202 -16.13 6.26 29.09
CA GLU A 202 -16.07 7.30 30.14
C GLU A 202 -14.60 7.72 30.32
N PRO A 203 -14.33 8.91 30.91
CA PRO A 203 -12.97 9.33 31.23
C PRO A 203 -12.17 8.22 31.94
N GLY A 204 -11.00 7.89 31.37
CA GLY A 204 -10.14 6.78 31.84
C GLY A 204 -10.44 5.41 31.22
N ASN A 205 -11.52 5.25 30.45
CA ASN A 205 -11.87 4.00 29.76
C ASN A 205 -12.58 4.26 28.41
N PHE A 206 -11.97 5.06 27.54
CA PHE A 206 -12.47 5.28 26.18
C PHE A 206 -12.07 4.17 25.23
N VAL A 207 -13.00 3.79 24.34
CA VAL A 207 -12.79 2.75 23.34
C VAL A 207 -13.29 3.24 21.98
N ARG A 208 -12.42 3.14 20.96
CA ARG A 208 -12.80 3.42 19.56
C ARG A 208 -13.82 2.39 19.08
N THR A 209 -14.83 2.83 18.34
CA THR A 209 -15.87 1.94 17.83
C THR A 209 -15.52 1.41 16.44
N PRO A 210 -16.18 0.32 15.99
CA PRO A 210 -16.04 -0.15 14.61
C PRO A 210 -16.70 0.78 13.57
N ASN A 211 -17.37 1.86 13.97
CA ASN A 211 -18.04 2.81 13.08
C ASN A 211 -17.07 3.77 12.36
N ARG A 212 -15.79 3.40 12.30
CA ARG A 212 -14.75 4.08 11.52
C ARG A 212 -15.19 4.20 10.06
N HIS A 213 -14.97 5.38 9.47
CA HIS A 213 -15.16 5.60 8.05
C HIS A 213 -14.01 6.43 7.47
N ASP A 214 -13.55 6.08 6.27
CA ASP A 214 -12.37 6.67 5.65
C ASP A 214 -12.76 7.36 4.34
N TYR A 215 -12.19 8.54 4.09
CA TYR A 215 -12.40 9.36 2.90
C TYR A 215 -11.04 9.59 2.22
N ALA A 216 -10.67 8.69 1.33
CA ALA A 216 -9.41 8.78 0.57
C ALA A 216 -9.57 9.64 -0.69
N VAL A 217 -8.46 10.22 -1.16
CA VAL A 217 -8.41 10.88 -2.46
C VAL A 217 -8.53 9.82 -3.55
N LYS A 218 -9.31 10.12 -4.59
CA LYS A 218 -9.36 9.26 -5.79
C LYS A 218 -8.06 9.40 -6.59
N PRO A 219 -7.62 8.37 -7.33
CA PRO A 219 -6.57 8.56 -8.33
C PRO A 219 -6.86 9.80 -9.20
N PRO A 220 -5.87 10.67 -9.46
CA PRO A 220 -6.10 11.94 -10.15
C PRO A 220 -6.50 11.75 -11.63
N GLU A 221 -6.19 10.58 -12.20
CA GLU A 221 -6.51 10.18 -13.56
C GLU A 221 -6.94 8.71 -13.60
N PRO A 222 -7.70 8.28 -14.64
CA PRO A 222 -8.05 6.87 -14.82
C PRO A 222 -6.81 5.97 -14.92
N THR A 223 -6.83 4.84 -14.22
CA THR A 223 -5.73 3.88 -14.16
C THR A 223 -5.92 2.72 -15.14
N VAL A 224 -4.94 1.81 -15.24
CA VAL A 224 -5.10 0.56 -16.00
C VAL A 224 -6.26 -0.30 -15.46
N MET A 225 -6.60 -0.21 -14.17
CA MET A 225 -7.78 -0.88 -13.62
C MET A 225 -9.07 -0.38 -14.27
N ASN A 226 -9.21 0.95 -14.46
CA ASN A 226 -10.36 1.51 -15.17
C ASN A 226 -10.41 0.99 -16.62
N ALA A 227 -9.26 0.99 -17.32
CA ALA A 227 -9.20 0.53 -18.70
C ALA A 227 -9.58 -0.96 -18.88
N LEU A 228 -9.24 -1.81 -17.91
CA LEU A 228 -9.65 -3.22 -17.90
C LEU A 228 -11.16 -3.37 -17.64
N ALA A 229 -11.69 -2.65 -16.65
CA ALA A 229 -13.11 -2.68 -16.33
C ALA A 229 -13.97 -2.19 -17.51
N ASP A 230 -13.54 -1.14 -18.22
CA ASP A 230 -14.21 -0.62 -19.42
C ASP A 230 -14.25 -1.65 -20.57
N LEU A 231 -13.29 -2.59 -20.62
CA LEU A 231 -13.29 -3.72 -21.55
C LEU A 231 -14.12 -4.92 -21.07
N GLY A 232 -14.78 -4.82 -19.92
CA GLY A 232 -15.53 -5.92 -19.31
C GLY A 232 -14.64 -7.03 -18.77
N LYS A 233 -13.38 -6.73 -18.43
CA LYS A 233 -12.50 -7.67 -17.70
C LYS A 233 -12.81 -7.64 -16.22
N ASP A 234 -12.57 -8.76 -15.55
CA ASP A 234 -12.63 -8.83 -14.10
C ASP A 234 -11.45 -8.03 -13.51
N VAL A 235 -11.72 -7.20 -12.50
CA VAL A 235 -10.72 -6.49 -11.71
C VAL A 235 -11.04 -6.73 -10.24
N ILE A 236 -10.42 -7.76 -9.69
CA ILE A 236 -10.69 -8.28 -8.35
C ILE A 236 -9.67 -7.70 -7.38
N ALA A 237 -10.14 -6.89 -6.43
CA ALA A 237 -9.33 -6.27 -5.39
C ALA A 237 -9.37 -7.09 -4.10
N VAL A 238 -8.21 -7.49 -3.57
CA VAL A 238 -8.06 -8.17 -2.28
C VAL A 238 -7.32 -7.28 -1.29
N GLY A 239 -7.82 -7.20 -0.07
CA GLY A 239 -7.26 -6.38 0.99
C GLY A 239 -7.50 -4.89 0.75
N LYS A 240 -6.44 -4.08 0.83
CA LYS A 240 -6.54 -2.61 0.81
C LYS A 240 -6.67 -1.98 -0.56
N ILE A 241 -6.57 -2.76 -1.65
CA ILE A 241 -6.62 -2.23 -3.02
C ILE A 241 -7.86 -1.38 -3.28
N ASN A 242 -9.05 -1.83 -2.91
CA ASN A 242 -10.27 -1.03 -3.12
C ASN A 242 -10.22 0.32 -2.38
N ASP A 243 -9.67 0.35 -1.16
CA ASP A 243 -9.53 1.57 -0.35
C ASP A 243 -8.45 2.53 -0.90
N ILE A 244 -7.41 2.00 -1.56
CA ILE A 244 -6.30 2.75 -2.17
C ILE A 244 -6.75 3.42 -3.48
N PHE A 245 -7.56 2.72 -4.27
CA PHE A 245 -8.10 3.23 -5.53
C PHE A 245 -9.49 3.83 -5.41
N THR A 246 -10.06 3.90 -4.20
CA THR A 246 -11.44 4.38 -3.96
C THR A 246 -12.51 3.70 -4.82
N GLY A 247 -12.31 2.42 -5.13
CA GLY A 247 -13.15 1.62 -6.01
C GLY A 247 -13.01 1.91 -7.52
N GLU A 248 -12.11 2.81 -7.93
CA GLU A 248 -11.90 3.10 -9.36
C GLU A 248 -11.39 1.85 -10.10
N GLY A 249 -12.15 1.43 -11.11
CA GLY A 249 -11.84 0.26 -11.93
C GLY A 249 -12.04 -1.09 -11.24
N VAL A 250 -12.49 -1.14 -9.98
CA VAL A 250 -12.72 -2.40 -9.24
C VAL A 250 -14.08 -3.00 -9.61
N THR A 251 -14.12 -4.27 -10.02
CA THR A 251 -15.38 -4.98 -10.31
C THR A 251 -15.84 -5.86 -9.14
N ALA A 252 -14.92 -6.31 -8.28
CA ALA A 252 -15.21 -7.03 -7.05
C ALA A 252 -14.15 -6.73 -5.98
N SER A 253 -14.55 -6.63 -4.72
CA SER A 253 -13.64 -6.35 -3.60
C SER A 253 -13.83 -7.32 -2.44
N TYR A 254 -12.72 -7.82 -1.91
CA TYR A 254 -12.64 -8.73 -0.78
C TYR A 254 -11.72 -8.16 0.31
N PRO A 255 -12.27 -7.45 1.31
CA PRO A 255 -11.49 -6.90 2.43
C PRO A 255 -10.86 -8.00 3.30
N THR A 256 -9.66 -7.73 3.81
CA THR A 256 -8.89 -8.69 4.62
C THR A 256 -8.61 -8.15 6.02
N LYS A 257 -8.14 -9.01 6.92
CA LYS A 257 -7.92 -8.69 8.35
C LYS A 257 -6.45 -8.80 8.78
N SER A 258 -5.68 -9.58 8.04
CA SER A 258 -4.24 -9.80 8.20
C SER A 258 -3.67 -10.31 6.88
N ASN A 259 -2.36 -10.45 6.80
CA ASN A 259 -1.67 -11.04 5.65
C ASN A 259 -2.09 -12.49 5.41
N GLU A 260 -2.24 -13.32 6.45
CA GLU A 260 -2.67 -14.71 6.32
C GLU A 260 -4.07 -14.80 5.71
N HIS A 261 -5.02 -14.00 6.20
CA HIS A 261 -6.36 -13.93 5.61
C HIS A 261 -6.30 -13.40 4.16
N GLY A 262 -5.41 -12.45 3.87
CA GLY A 262 -5.19 -11.96 2.50
C GLY A 262 -4.62 -13.01 1.55
N ILE A 263 -3.71 -13.85 2.03
CA ILE A 263 -3.15 -14.99 1.31
C ILE A 263 -4.27 -16.02 1.04
N GLU A 264 -5.06 -16.38 2.05
CA GLU A 264 -6.20 -17.31 1.92
C GLU A 264 -7.20 -16.82 0.87
N VAL A 265 -7.62 -15.56 0.94
CA VAL A 265 -8.56 -14.96 -0.03
C VAL A 265 -7.94 -14.90 -1.43
N THR A 266 -6.65 -14.60 -1.54
CA THR A 266 -5.95 -14.60 -2.83
C THR A 266 -5.96 -15.99 -3.46
N ILE A 267 -5.64 -17.03 -2.69
CA ILE A 267 -5.70 -18.43 -3.13
C ILE A 267 -7.13 -18.83 -3.52
N GLU A 268 -8.13 -18.43 -2.73
CA GLU A 268 -9.54 -18.70 -3.03
C GLU A 268 -9.94 -18.10 -4.38
N GLN A 269 -9.64 -16.82 -4.61
CA GLN A 269 -10.00 -16.13 -5.84
C GLN A 269 -9.19 -16.64 -7.05
N LEU A 270 -7.92 -17.01 -6.88
CA LEU A 270 -7.11 -17.67 -7.92
C LEU A 270 -7.63 -19.07 -8.27
N ARG A 271 -8.41 -19.73 -7.41
CA ARG A 271 -9.09 -20.99 -7.76
C ARG A 271 -10.39 -20.77 -8.55
N GLN A 272 -10.97 -19.56 -8.51
CA GLN A 272 -12.18 -19.25 -9.26
C GLN A 272 -11.89 -18.96 -10.74
N PRO A 273 -12.83 -19.30 -11.65
CA PRO A 273 -12.72 -18.91 -13.04
C PRO A 273 -12.99 -17.40 -13.20
N PHE A 274 -12.01 -16.66 -13.72
CA PHE A 274 -12.16 -15.26 -14.15
C PHE A 274 -11.33 -14.98 -15.40
N ASN A 275 -11.54 -13.82 -16.03
CA ASN A 275 -10.76 -13.33 -17.16
C ASN A 275 -10.40 -11.86 -16.94
N GLY A 276 -9.18 -11.62 -16.47
CA GLY A 276 -8.76 -10.29 -16.09
C GLY A 276 -7.69 -10.32 -15.00
N PHE A 277 -7.84 -9.43 -14.05
CA PHE A 277 -6.79 -9.03 -13.13
C PHE A 277 -7.23 -9.22 -11.68
N LEU A 278 -6.41 -9.89 -10.89
CA LEU A 278 -6.54 -10.01 -9.45
C LEU A 278 -5.40 -9.23 -8.80
N PHE A 279 -5.73 -8.29 -7.93
CA PHE A 279 -4.76 -7.42 -7.29
C PHE A 279 -4.89 -7.52 -5.77
N THR A 280 -3.84 -8.00 -5.12
CA THR A 280 -3.75 -8.19 -3.67
C THR A 280 -2.76 -7.21 -3.07
N ASN A 281 -3.14 -6.56 -1.97
CA ASN A 281 -2.20 -5.90 -1.07
C ASN A 281 -2.11 -6.65 0.27
N LEU A 282 -0.89 -6.99 0.70
CA LEU A 282 -0.56 -7.59 1.99
C LEU A 282 0.07 -6.55 2.92
N VAL A 283 -0.76 -5.85 3.70
CA VAL A 283 -0.43 -4.60 4.41
C VAL A 283 0.26 -4.78 5.78
N ASP A 284 0.31 -5.99 6.34
CA ASP A 284 0.85 -6.15 7.72
C ASP A 284 2.36 -5.86 7.78
N PHE A 285 3.08 -6.11 6.68
CA PHE A 285 4.49 -5.77 6.49
C PHE A 285 4.78 -4.32 6.89
N ASP A 286 4.02 -3.40 6.31
CA ASP A 286 4.12 -1.98 6.57
C ASP A 286 3.53 -1.60 7.95
N SER A 287 2.24 -1.91 8.14
CA SER A 287 1.44 -1.36 9.24
C SER A 287 1.70 -1.97 10.62
N LEU A 288 2.19 -3.21 10.67
CA LEU A 288 2.50 -3.91 11.92
C LEU A 288 4.01 -3.97 12.20
N TYR A 289 4.87 -3.89 11.19
CA TYR A 289 6.31 -4.14 11.36
C TYR A 289 7.20 -2.99 10.89
N GLY A 290 7.04 -2.49 9.67
CA GLY A 290 7.84 -1.40 9.09
C GLY A 290 7.79 -0.12 9.94
N HIS A 291 6.60 0.48 10.06
CA HIS A 291 6.39 1.70 10.87
C HIS A 291 6.73 1.52 12.35
N ARG A 292 6.66 0.27 12.86
CA ARG A 292 6.97 -0.06 14.25
C ARG A 292 8.43 -0.40 14.49
N ARG A 293 9.25 -0.42 13.42
CA ARG A 293 10.68 -0.77 13.47
C ARG A 293 10.92 -2.11 14.15
N ASP A 294 10.11 -3.11 13.78
CA ASP A 294 10.18 -4.50 14.29
C ASP A 294 10.73 -5.44 13.22
N PRO A 295 12.06 -5.56 13.07
CA PRO A 295 12.66 -6.42 12.06
C PRO A 295 12.34 -7.91 12.26
N GLU A 296 12.19 -8.36 13.52
CA GLU A 296 11.88 -9.77 13.81
C GLU A 296 10.45 -10.13 13.41
N GLY A 297 9.49 -9.27 13.72
CA GLY A 297 8.11 -9.42 13.27
C GLY A 297 8.00 -9.40 11.76
N TYR A 298 8.72 -8.47 11.11
CA TYR A 298 8.76 -8.36 9.65
C TYR A 298 9.32 -9.65 9.02
N GLY A 299 10.45 -10.15 9.52
CA GLY A 299 11.06 -11.40 9.05
C GLY A 299 10.11 -12.59 9.17
N ARG A 300 9.44 -12.76 10.32
CA ARG A 300 8.45 -13.84 10.51
C ARG A 300 7.28 -13.74 9.53
N ALA A 301 6.77 -12.53 9.28
CA ALA A 301 5.70 -12.32 8.30
C ALA A 301 6.15 -12.69 6.87
N LEU A 302 7.40 -12.40 6.50
CA LEU A 302 7.95 -12.79 5.19
C LEU A 302 8.05 -14.31 5.07
N GLU A 303 8.46 -15.00 6.15
CA GLU A 303 8.47 -16.46 6.21
C GLU A 303 7.08 -17.07 6.04
N VAL A 304 6.05 -16.47 6.65
CA VAL A 304 4.66 -16.92 6.48
C VAL A 304 4.20 -16.80 5.03
N PHE A 305 4.49 -15.68 4.36
CA PHE A 305 4.20 -15.52 2.94
C PHE A 305 4.98 -16.52 2.07
N ASP A 306 6.29 -16.66 2.31
CA ASP A 306 7.14 -17.60 1.57
C ASP A 306 6.65 -19.05 1.70
N GLN A 307 6.18 -19.46 2.89
CA GLN A 307 5.62 -20.80 3.13
C GLN A 307 4.30 -21.04 2.40
N ALA A 308 3.49 -20.01 2.17
CA ALA A 308 2.24 -20.10 1.43
C ALA A 308 2.43 -20.04 -0.09
N LEU A 309 3.56 -19.52 -0.56
CA LEU A 309 3.86 -19.32 -1.97
C LEU A 309 3.68 -20.61 -2.81
N PRO A 310 4.15 -21.81 -2.40
CA PRO A 310 3.88 -23.04 -3.16
C PRO A 310 2.40 -23.32 -3.40
N GLU A 311 1.52 -23.02 -2.44
CA GLU A 311 0.08 -23.18 -2.62
C GLU A 311 -0.46 -22.17 -3.63
N ILE A 312 -0.04 -20.89 -3.55
CA ILE A 312 -0.39 -19.86 -4.54
C ILE A 312 0.02 -20.33 -5.94
N LEU A 313 1.27 -20.75 -6.12
CA LEU A 313 1.79 -21.19 -7.42
C LEU A 313 1.01 -22.40 -7.97
N SER A 314 0.56 -23.32 -7.11
CA SER A 314 -0.22 -24.48 -7.52
C SER A 314 -1.63 -24.16 -8.07
N THR A 315 -2.14 -22.95 -7.83
CA THR A 315 -3.43 -22.48 -8.37
C THR A 315 -3.34 -21.99 -9.83
N LEU A 316 -2.13 -21.84 -10.36
CA LEU A 316 -1.88 -21.26 -11.67
C LEU A 316 -1.82 -22.35 -12.77
N GLY A 317 -2.44 -22.07 -13.91
CA GLY A 317 -2.29 -22.83 -15.15
C GLY A 317 -1.35 -22.13 -16.15
N GLU A 318 -1.14 -22.77 -17.30
CA GLU A 318 -0.26 -22.26 -18.37
C GLU A 318 -0.68 -20.89 -18.94
N ASP A 319 -1.94 -20.50 -18.78
CA ASP A 319 -2.50 -19.22 -19.24
C ASP A 319 -2.53 -18.15 -18.15
N ASP A 320 -1.90 -18.40 -17.00
CA ASP A 320 -1.89 -17.47 -15.87
C ASP A 320 -0.51 -16.88 -15.63
N LEU A 321 -0.49 -15.62 -15.21
CA LEU A 321 0.71 -14.90 -14.78
C LEU A 321 0.56 -14.49 -13.32
N LEU A 322 1.60 -14.71 -12.52
CA LEU A 322 1.71 -14.12 -11.18
C LEU A 322 2.84 -13.10 -11.20
N ILE A 323 2.55 -11.90 -10.68
CA ILE A 323 3.51 -10.83 -10.42
C ILE A 323 3.56 -10.66 -8.90
N ILE A 324 4.77 -10.55 -8.33
CA ILE A 324 4.99 -10.22 -6.92
C ILE A 324 5.93 -9.01 -6.88
N SER A 325 5.55 -7.99 -6.13
CA SER A 325 6.35 -6.79 -5.94
C SER A 325 6.06 -6.11 -4.60
N ALA A 326 6.53 -4.88 -4.44
CA ALA A 326 6.16 -3.95 -3.38
C ALA A 326 5.83 -2.59 -4.02
N ASP A 327 5.41 -1.63 -3.22
CA ASP A 327 5.06 -0.27 -3.63
C ASP A 327 6.00 0.81 -3.07
N HIS A 328 6.81 0.49 -2.06
CA HIS A 328 7.92 1.29 -1.53
C HIS A 328 8.78 0.44 -0.59
N GLY A 329 9.73 1.05 0.13
CA GLY A 329 10.39 0.47 1.29
C GLY A 329 9.79 0.95 2.62
N ASN A 330 10.02 0.22 3.70
CA ASN A 330 9.82 0.70 5.08
C ASN A 330 10.78 -0.05 6.01
N ASP A 331 12.05 0.36 5.94
CA ASP A 331 13.15 -0.33 6.58
C ASP A 331 13.00 -0.37 8.12
N PRO A 332 12.85 -1.55 8.74
CA PRO A 332 12.53 -1.66 10.15
C PRO A 332 13.70 -1.32 11.08
N ILE A 333 14.89 -0.98 10.59
CA ILE A 333 15.97 -0.43 11.41
C ILE A 333 16.35 1.01 11.08
N HIS A 334 15.67 1.62 10.10
CA HIS A 334 15.93 3.01 9.75
C HIS A 334 15.42 3.97 10.83
N SER A 335 15.93 5.19 10.82
CA SER A 335 15.50 6.21 11.78
C SER A 335 14.03 6.63 11.57
N GLY A 336 13.42 7.22 12.59
CA GLY A 336 12.03 7.68 12.51
C GLY A 336 11.02 6.53 12.39
N THR A 337 9.85 6.84 11.84
CA THR A 337 8.73 5.88 11.65
C THR A 337 8.11 5.97 10.26
N ASP A 338 8.70 6.75 9.35
CA ASP A 338 8.22 6.94 7.98
C ASP A 338 8.73 5.83 7.04
N HIS A 339 8.14 5.74 5.85
CA HIS A 339 8.59 4.86 4.76
C HIS A 339 10.02 5.20 4.31
N THR A 340 10.64 4.30 3.55
CA THR A 340 11.96 4.50 2.94
C THR A 340 11.88 4.46 1.42
N ARG A 341 12.53 5.43 0.76
CA ARG A 341 12.64 5.53 -0.69
C ARG A 341 13.61 4.47 -1.25
N GLU A 342 13.05 3.32 -1.60
CA GLU A 342 13.79 2.14 -2.05
C GLU A 342 13.34 1.67 -3.44
N TYR A 343 14.20 0.91 -4.12
CA TYR A 343 13.73 0.03 -5.18
C TYR A 343 12.76 -1.01 -4.60
N VAL A 344 11.85 -1.51 -5.43
CA VAL A 344 10.97 -2.64 -5.08
C VAL A 344 11.35 -3.88 -5.91
N PRO A 345 11.33 -5.10 -5.34
CA PRO A 345 11.60 -6.32 -6.09
C PRO A 345 10.51 -6.57 -7.13
N LEU A 346 10.85 -7.20 -8.26
CA LEU A 346 9.89 -7.63 -9.27
C LEU A 346 10.14 -9.11 -9.57
N LEU A 347 9.19 -9.97 -9.21
CA LEU A 347 9.22 -11.40 -9.50
C LEU A 347 7.99 -11.75 -10.35
N ILE A 348 8.21 -12.51 -11.43
CA ILE A 348 7.15 -12.86 -12.37
C ILE A 348 7.21 -14.34 -12.67
N TYR A 349 6.10 -15.03 -12.47
CA TYR A 349 6.01 -16.47 -12.62
C TYR A 349 4.83 -16.88 -13.50
N SER A 350 5.03 -17.93 -14.29
CA SER A 350 3.98 -18.68 -14.97
C SER A 350 4.46 -20.12 -15.18
N PRO A 351 3.58 -21.14 -15.05
CA PRO A 351 3.94 -22.52 -15.38
C PRO A 351 4.52 -22.70 -16.80
N ARG A 352 4.16 -21.82 -17.74
CA ARG A 352 4.65 -21.92 -19.12
C ARG A 352 6.10 -21.50 -19.32
N PHE A 353 6.66 -20.70 -18.41
CA PHE A 353 8.01 -20.19 -18.58
C PHE A 353 9.05 -21.31 -18.68
N LYS A 354 9.94 -21.20 -19.67
CA LYS A 354 10.98 -22.22 -19.91
C LYS A 354 12.37 -21.75 -19.53
N GLN A 355 12.66 -20.48 -19.76
CA GLN A 355 13.98 -19.88 -19.48
C GLN A 355 13.81 -18.47 -18.91
N PRO A 356 13.35 -18.36 -17.65
CA PRO A 356 13.24 -17.05 -17.01
C PRO A 356 14.61 -16.37 -16.89
N GLU A 357 14.63 -15.06 -17.09
CA GLU A 357 15.85 -14.25 -17.06
C GLU A 357 15.65 -12.94 -16.29
N SER A 358 16.73 -12.17 -16.15
CA SER A 358 16.68 -10.86 -15.53
C SER A 358 15.91 -9.86 -16.40
N LEU A 359 14.96 -9.15 -15.81
CA LEU A 359 14.28 -8.00 -16.40
C LEU A 359 15.08 -6.69 -16.23
N GLY A 360 16.19 -6.75 -15.50
CA GLY A 360 17.01 -5.61 -15.12
C GLY A 360 16.32 -4.69 -14.12
N ILE A 361 16.67 -3.40 -14.20
CA ILE A 361 15.97 -2.34 -13.49
C ILE A 361 14.83 -1.84 -14.40
N ARG A 362 13.62 -1.75 -13.87
CA ARG A 362 12.49 -1.07 -14.50
C ARG A 362 12.53 0.39 -14.06
N GLU A 363 12.51 1.30 -15.01
CA GLU A 363 12.70 2.73 -14.78
C GLU A 363 11.46 3.40 -14.15
N THR A 364 10.33 2.70 -14.07
CA THR A 364 9.10 3.13 -13.40
C THR A 364 8.27 1.91 -12.97
N PHE A 365 7.49 2.05 -11.90
CA PHE A 365 6.51 1.04 -11.50
C PHE A 365 5.41 0.84 -12.56
N SER A 366 5.14 1.86 -13.37
CA SER A 366 4.15 1.81 -14.45
C SER A 366 4.47 0.78 -15.54
N ASP A 367 5.67 0.21 -15.58
CA ASP A 367 6.00 -0.91 -16.47
C ASP A 367 5.12 -2.14 -16.21
N VAL A 368 4.70 -2.36 -14.95
CA VAL A 368 3.73 -3.40 -14.60
C VAL A 368 2.38 -3.09 -15.22
N ALA A 369 1.89 -1.85 -15.05
CA ALA A 369 0.64 -1.38 -15.64
C ALA A 369 0.63 -1.54 -17.17
N ALA A 370 1.73 -1.14 -17.83
CA ALA A 370 1.90 -1.25 -19.27
C ALA A 370 1.86 -2.72 -19.74
N THR A 371 2.49 -3.63 -18.98
CA THR A 371 2.48 -5.08 -19.27
C THR A 371 1.08 -5.68 -19.11
N ILE A 372 0.35 -5.28 -18.05
CA ILE A 372 -1.03 -5.74 -17.83
C ILE A 372 -1.95 -5.23 -18.95
N ALA A 373 -1.84 -3.94 -19.32
CA ALA A 373 -2.64 -3.35 -20.40
C ALA A 373 -2.37 -4.02 -21.75
N ASP A 374 -1.09 -4.24 -22.10
CA ASP A 374 -0.66 -4.94 -23.31
C ASP A 374 -1.24 -6.35 -23.38
N ASN A 375 -1.19 -7.10 -22.27
CA ASN A 375 -1.71 -8.47 -22.21
C ASN A 375 -3.21 -8.56 -22.55
N PHE A 376 -4.02 -7.65 -22.03
CA PHE A 376 -5.47 -7.66 -22.21
C PHE A 376 -5.95 -6.85 -23.41
N GLY A 377 -5.06 -6.19 -24.14
CA GLY A 377 -5.40 -5.27 -25.23
C GLY A 377 -6.14 -4.03 -24.74
N ALA A 378 -5.90 -3.61 -23.50
CA ALA A 378 -6.46 -2.39 -22.92
C ALA A 378 -5.73 -1.14 -23.42
N LYS A 379 -6.32 0.03 -23.16
CA LYS A 379 -5.63 1.29 -23.42
C LYS A 379 -4.33 1.33 -22.62
N ALA A 380 -3.20 1.52 -23.31
CA ALA A 380 -1.92 1.66 -22.65
C ALA A 380 -1.90 2.88 -21.72
N PRO A 381 -1.26 2.78 -20.54
CA PRO A 381 -1.01 3.94 -19.69
C PRO A 381 -0.12 4.96 -20.38
N GLN A 382 -0.13 6.21 -19.90
CA GLN A 382 0.74 7.26 -20.40
C GLN A 382 2.21 7.00 -20.04
N TYR A 383 2.46 6.34 -18.92
CA TYR A 383 3.78 6.02 -18.39
C TYR A 383 4.01 4.51 -18.38
N GLY A 384 5.27 4.10 -18.51
CA GLY A 384 5.67 2.69 -18.48
C GLY A 384 5.87 2.05 -19.86
N THR A 385 6.68 1.01 -19.88
CA THR A 385 7.03 0.19 -21.05
C THR A 385 6.76 -1.27 -20.74
N SER A 386 5.85 -1.89 -21.51
CA SER A 386 5.55 -3.32 -21.38
C SER A 386 6.80 -4.17 -21.54
N PHE A 387 6.96 -5.15 -20.64
CA PHE A 387 7.96 -6.21 -20.76
C PHE A 387 7.32 -7.56 -21.17
N LEU A 388 6.04 -7.59 -21.55
CA LEU A 388 5.30 -8.81 -21.90
C LEU A 388 6.01 -9.65 -22.98
N ALA A 389 6.62 -8.98 -23.97
CA ALA A 389 7.36 -9.64 -25.05
C ALA A 389 8.60 -10.43 -24.58
N LYS A 390 9.09 -10.17 -23.36
CA LYS A 390 10.21 -10.92 -22.76
C LYS A 390 9.74 -12.20 -22.07
N LEU A 391 8.46 -12.32 -21.74
CA LEU A 391 7.90 -13.41 -20.92
C LEU A 391 7.53 -14.61 -21.80
N GLN A 392 8.44 -15.59 -21.92
CA GLN A 392 8.31 -16.75 -22.82
C GLN A 392 8.31 -18.11 -22.09
#